data_AF-A0A1G2F244-F1
#
_entry.id   AF-A0A1G2F244-F1
#
_cell.length_a   1.000
_cell.length_b   1.000
_cell.length_c   1.000
_cell.angle_alpha   90.00
_cell.angle_beta   90.00
_cell.angle_gamma   90.00
#
_symmetry.space_group_name_H-M   'P 1'
#
loop_
_entity.id
_entity.type
_entity.pdbx_description
1 polymer ?
#
loop_
_entity_poly.entity_id
_entity_poly.type
_entity_poly.pdbx_seq_one_letter_code
_entity_poly.pdbx_strand_id
1 'polypeptide(L)'
;MISQEIREKFLEFFKKKGHAVVPSSSLIPDDPSVLFTTAGMQQFKPYYTGDADAMRDFGSLNTASIQKCLRTSDIDEVGDESHLTFFEMLGNFSFGGYFKKEAIEWGHEFITKEMGLKIDYVSVFGGEGNIPKDTESEKIWKSIDPKIKIKYAGRADNFWGPTGEEGPCGPTTEIYVNGLEIWNIVFNEFYCKKGGKLEPLKTPGIDTGMGLERLAMVSQEKSNIFETDLFKPHMSVLPEELPERIARIIGDHSRASVFLLTDGVRPSNKEQGYVLRRLMRRMLVYENLHGISRHIFDEVLFVIAKTYGADYPELLSKKEEIRGEFSEERERFSATLKKGIRELERRAKTGSINAKVAFDLYQTFGIPYEIVKELGGESADKLTREDFDKEFAKHQEISKAGQEKKFGGHGLILDTGELKAGSEEELKRVTRLHTATHLLQAALREVLGPEVRQMGSDITPERTRFDFSFNRKLTPEELKKISELVNGMIKADLSVKMKEMDYEDAVKSGALSFFKHKYPKRVKVYSVGEEGEEVSKEFCGGPHVSNTGEIGKLSIVKEEAVAAGVRRIRAKVENN
;
A
#
# COMPACT_ATOMS: atom_id res chain seq x y z
N MET A 1 -26.36 -17.17 -0.12
CA MET A 1 -26.50 -15.84 -0.76
C MET A 1 -25.22 -15.51 -1.50
N ILE A 2 -25.27 -14.95 -2.71
CA ILE A 2 -24.03 -14.58 -3.43
C ILE A 2 -23.44 -13.29 -2.87
N SER A 3 -22.14 -13.06 -3.03
CA SER A 3 -21.42 -11.93 -2.43
C SER A 3 -22.00 -10.56 -2.79
N GLN A 4 -22.46 -10.39 -4.03
CA GLN A 4 -23.07 -9.13 -4.48
C GLN A 4 -24.34 -8.78 -3.68
N GLU A 5 -25.22 -9.76 -3.48
CA GLU A 5 -26.44 -9.58 -2.68
C GLU A 5 -26.10 -9.25 -1.22
N ILE A 6 -25.00 -9.79 -0.68
CA ILE A 6 -24.54 -9.49 0.67
C ILE A 6 -24.11 -8.02 0.79
N ARG A 7 -23.31 -7.53 -0.17
CA ARG A 7 -22.89 -6.11 -0.21
C ARG A 7 -24.10 -5.18 -0.24
N GLU A 8 -25.04 -5.45 -1.15
CA GLU A 8 -26.25 -4.65 -1.34
C GLU A 8 -27.13 -4.65 -0.08
N LYS A 9 -27.43 -5.83 0.46
CA LYS A 9 -28.24 -5.95 1.68
C LYS A 9 -27.64 -5.22 2.85
N PHE A 10 -26.33 -5.32 3.05
CA PHE A 10 -25.64 -4.63 4.15
C PHE A 10 -25.78 -3.12 4.05
N LEU A 11 -25.45 -2.55 2.89
CA LEU A 11 -25.52 -1.11 2.67
C LEU A 11 -26.95 -0.60 2.74
N GLU A 12 -27.92 -1.32 2.17
CA GLU A 12 -29.34 -0.95 2.27
C GLU A 12 -29.86 -1.02 3.70
N PHE A 13 -29.47 -2.05 4.45
CA PHE A 13 -29.88 -2.23 5.84
C PHE A 13 -29.44 -1.03 6.70
N PHE A 14 -28.17 -0.65 6.63
CA PHE A 14 -27.66 0.48 7.41
C PHE A 14 -28.14 1.83 6.87
N LYS A 15 -28.33 1.97 5.55
CA LYS A 15 -28.97 3.16 4.99
C LYS A 15 -30.38 3.37 5.55
N LYS A 16 -31.17 2.32 5.72
CA LYS A 16 -32.51 2.37 6.36
C LYS A 16 -32.43 2.74 7.86
N LYS A 17 -31.29 2.55 8.52
CA LYS A 17 -31.03 2.96 9.91
C LYS A 17 -30.44 4.38 10.03
N GLY A 18 -30.31 5.11 8.92
CA GLY A 18 -29.82 6.50 8.89
C GLY A 18 -28.31 6.64 8.71
N HIS A 19 -27.60 5.58 8.33
CA HIS A 19 -26.18 5.66 8.00
C HIS A 19 -25.99 6.26 6.60
N ALA A 20 -25.02 7.16 6.48
CA ALA A 20 -24.52 7.58 5.18
C ALA A 20 -23.64 6.47 4.57
N VAL A 21 -23.93 6.07 3.33
CA VAL A 21 -23.08 5.10 2.62
C VAL A 21 -21.86 5.82 2.08
N VAL A 22 -20.67 5.37 2.48
CA VAL A 22 -19.38 5.96 2.13
C VAL A 22 -18.60 4.96 1.29
N PRO A 23 -17.98 5.38 0.16
CA PRO A 23 -17.18 4.49 -0.67
C PRO A 23 -15.93 3.99 0.08
N SER A 24 -15.35 2.88 -0.39
CA SER A 24 -14.04 2.40 0.08
C SER A 24 -12.95 3.45 -0.15
N SER A 25 -12.09 3.68 0.82
CA SER A 25 -10.81 4.38 0.61
C SER A 25 -9.83 3.49 -0.16
N SER A 26 -8.73 4.09 -0.60
CA SER A 26 -7.56 3.40 -1.15
C SER A 26 -7.00 2.38 -0.15
N LEU A 27 -6.39 1.30 -0.66
CA LEU A 27 -5.51 0.41 0.09
C LEU A 27 -4.25 1.11 0.60
N ILE A 28 -3.92 2.28 0.04
CA ILE A 28 -2.82 3.14 0.47
C ILE A 28 -3.38 4.23 1.37
N PRO A 29 -3.18 4.14 2.71
CA PRO A 29 -3.74 5.10 3.65
C PRO A 29 -2.94 6.40 3.62
N ASP A 30 -3.59 7.50 4.02
CA ASP A 30 -2.93 8.79 4.24
C ASP A 30 -2.10 8.81 5.54
N ASP A 31 -2.40 7.90 6.48
CA ASP A 31 -1.67 7.74 7.75
C ASP A 31 -0.29 7.10 7.49
N PRO A 32 0.84 7.82 7.70
CA PRO A 32 2.18 7.31 7.42
C PRO A 32 2.65 6.24 8.41
N SER A 33 1.92 6.02 9.52
CA SER A 33 2.26 5.00 10.51
C SER A 33 1.85 3.58 10.11
N VAL A 34 1.06 3.45 9.04
CA VAL A 34 0.54 2.17 8.54
C VAL A 34 0.86 2.00 7.06
N LEU A 35 1.19 0.76 6.67
CA LEU A 35 1.61 0.47 5.30
C LEU A 35 0.43 0.38 4.33
N PHE A 36 -0.66 -0.23 4.80
CA PHE A 36 -1.89 -0.47 4.06
C PHE A 36 -3.11 -0.18 4.92
N THR A 37 -4.23 0.02 4.26
CA THR A 37 -5.55 -0.04 4.89
C THR A 37 -5.84 -1.48 5.30
N THR A 38 -5.81 -1.77 6.60
CA THR A 38 -6.02 -3.09 7.22
C THR A 38 -7.41 -3.24 7.84
N ALA A 39 -8.14 -2.14 8.04
CA ALA A 39 -9.47 -2.11 8.64
C ALA A 39 -10.35 -0.98 8.08
N GLY A 40 -11.66 -1.20 8.10
CA GLY A 40 -12.69 -0.23 7.68
C GLY A 40 -12.63 1.09 8.46
N MET A 41 -12.26 1.03 9.74
CA MET A 41 -12.25 2.19 10.62
C MET A 41 -11.21 3.25 10.27
N GLN A 42 -10.13 2.88 9.56
CA GLN A 42 -8.98 3.77 9.37
C GLN A 42 -9.35 5.06 8.64
N GLN A 43 -10.22 4.98 7.63
CA GLN A 43 -10.70 6.18 6.92
C GLN A 43 -11.57 7.10 7.80
N PHE A 44 -12.02 6.60 8.95
CA PHE A 44 -12.88 7.31 9.89
C PHE A 44 -12.18 7.76 11.19
N LYS A 45 -10.90 7.45 11.36
CA LYS A 45 -10.11 7.81 12.56
C LYS A 45 -10.27 9.29 12.97
N PRO A 46 -10.23 10.30 12.08
CA PRO A 46 -10.38 11.71 12.45
C PRO A 46 -11.74 12.08 13.07
N TYR A 47 -12.80 11.31 12.81
CA TYR A 47 -14.14 11.60 13.34
C TYR A 47 -14.30 11.14 14.79
N TYR A 48 -13.58 10.09 15.21
CA TYR A 48 -13.55 9.66 16.61
C TYR A 48 -12.73 10.61 17.50
N THR A 49 -11.71 11.26 16.95
CA THR A 49 -10.87 12.22 17.66
C THR A 49 -11.46 13.63 17.70
N GLY A 50 -12.45 13.91 16.84
CA GLY A 50 -13.06 15.22 16.69
C GLY A 50 -12.25 16.19 15.80
N ASP A 51 -11.25 15.67 15.07
CA ASP A 51 -10.49 16.44 14.07
C ASP A 51 -11.30 16.69 12.79
N ALA A 52 -12.28 15.82 12.51
CA ALA A 52 -13.26 15.96 11.44
C ALA A 52 -14.70 15.92 11.98
N ASP A 53 -15.66 16.40 11.19
CA ASP A 53 -17.06 16.54 11.60
C ASP A 53 -17.97 15.71 10.67
N ALA A 54 -18.51 14.62 11.21
CA ALA A 54 -19.31 13.67 10.44
C ALA A 54 -20.64 14.27 9.95
N MET A 55 -21.26 15.16 10.74
CA MET A 55 -22.49 15.83 10.32
C MET A 55 -22.23 16.78 9.16
N ARG A 56 -21.11 17.51 9.19
CA ARG A 56 -20.70 18.38 8.09
C ARG A 56 -20.31 17.59 6.84
N ASP A 57 -19.54 16.52 7.00
CA ASP A 57 -18.88 15.85 5.89
C ASP A 57 -19.78 14.77 5.25
N PHE A 58 -20.69 14.15 6.02
CA PHE A 58 -21.58 13.07 5.57
C PHE A 58 -23.08 13.36 5.74
N GLY A 59 -23.46 14.42 6.47
CA GLY A 59 -24.86 14.68 6.81
C GLY A 59 -25.44 13.70 7.84
N SER A 60 -24.60 12.87 8.47
CA SER A 60 -25.00 11.89 9.49
C SER A 60 -23.85 11.64 10.45
N LEU A 61 -24.17 11.35 11.72
CA LEU A 61 -23.19 10.86 12.71
C LEU A 61 -22.83 9.38 12.50
N ASN A 62 -23.47 8.73 11.54
CA ASN A 62 -23.38 7.31 11.30
C ASN A 62 -23.01 7.04 9.84
N THR A 63 -22.06 6.14 9.60
CA THR A 63 -21.63 5.77 8.24
C THR A 63 -21.58 4.27 8.05
N ALA A 64 -21.77 3.80 6.82
CA ALA A 64 -21.55 2.41 6.45
C ALA A 64 -20.68 2.34 5.20
N SER A 65 -19.73 1.41 5.17
CA SER A 65 -18.84 1.22 4.02
C SER A 65 -18.45 -0.25 3.86
N ILE A 66 -18.02 -0.60 2.65
CA ILE A 66 -17.36 -1.86 2.35
C ILE A 66 -15.93 -1.50 1.98
N GLN A 67 -14.99 -1.70 2.90
CA GLN A 67 -13.62 -1.25 2.75
C GLN A 67 -12.74 -2.36 2.17
N LYS A 68 -12.00 -2.05 1.09
CA LYS A 68 -10.87 -2.86 0.64
C LYS A 68 -9.78 -2.88 1.72
N CYS A 69 -9.40 -4.07 2.18
CA CYS A 69 -8.38 -4.26 3.21
C CYS A 69 -7.24 -5.15 2.70
N LEU A 70 -6.02 -4.88 3.16
CA LEU A 70 -4.87 -5.76 2.96
C LEU A 70 -4.13 -6.01 4.27
N ARG A 71 -3.93 -7.29 4.62
CA ARG A 71 -3.14 -7.72 5.78
C ARG A 71 -1.86 -8.43 5.36
N THR A 72 -0.73 -7.93 5.85
CA THR A 72 0.58 -8.51 5.59
C THR A 72 0.99 -9.58 6.60
N SER A 73 0.35 -9.58 7.77
CA SER A 73 0.55 -10.59 8.82
C SER A 73 0.15 -11.97 8.35
N ASP A 74 -0.89 -12.05 7.51
CA ASP A 74 -1.58 -13.31 7.18
C ASP A 74 -1.01 -13.97 5.90
N ILE A 75 0.05 -13.38 5.30
CA ILE A 75 0.62 -13.83 4.01
C ILE A 75 1.15 -15.28 4.11
N ASP A 76 1.65 -15.66 5.28
CA ASP A 76 2.34 -16.94 5.48
C ASP A 76 1.32 -18.08 5.68
N GLU A 77 0.16 -17.74 6.23
CA GLU A 77 -1.02 -18.58 6.49
C GLU A 77 -1.88 -18.81 5.23
N VAL A 78 -1.85 -17.87 4.27
CA VAL A 78 -2.59 -18.01 3.01
C VAL A 78 -2.29 -19.34 2.33
N GLY A 79 -3.37 -20.01 1.93
CA GLY A 79 -3.37 -21.36 1.38
C GLY A 79 -4.14 -22.35 2.25
N ASP A 80 -4.50 -21.98 3.48
CA ASP A 80 -5.47 -22.69 4.31
C ASP A 80 -6.93 -22.41 3.87
N GLU A 81 -7.92 -22.70 4.71
CA GLU A 81 -9.34 -22.58 4.36
C GLU A 81 -9.89 -21.14 4.46
N SER A 82 -9.20 -20.21 5.15
CA SER A 82 -9.83 -18.96 5.60
C SER A 82 -8.96 -17.69 5.65
N HIS A 83 -7.63 -17.80 5.56
CA HIS A 83 -6.74 -16.64 5.56
C HIS A 83 -6.53 -16.06 4.16
N LEU A 84 -6.47 -14.74 4.11
CA LEU A 84 -6.40 -13.95 2.89
C LEU A 84 -5.46 -12.78 3.06
N THR A 85 -4.77 -12.39 2.00
CA THR A 85 -3.97 -11.15 2.01
C THR A 85 -4.85 -9.94 1.74
N PHE A 86 -5.79 -10.04 0.80
CA PHE A 86 -6.77 -9.02 0.49
C PHE A 86 -8.16 -9.53 0.84
N PHE A 87 -9.01 -8.66 1.40
CA PHE A 87 -10.42 -8.97 1.67
C PHE A 87 -11.25 -7.69 1.76
N GLU A 88 -12.57 -7.81 1.72
CA GLU A 88 -13.47 -6.69 1.94
C GLU A 88 -14.07 -6.73 3.35
N MET A 89 -13.97 -5.60 4.05
CA MET A 89 -14.52 -5.43 5.38
C MET A 89 -15.77 -4.57 5.33
N LEU A 90 -16.93 -5.19 5.57
CA LEU A 90 -18.20 -4.51 5.76
C LEU A 90 -18.19 -3.89 7.16
N GLY A 91 -18.46 -2.60 7.25
CA GLY A 91 -18.43 -1.89 8.53
C GLY A 91 -19.52 -0.83 8.63
N ASN A 92 -20.05 -0.67 9.83
CA ASN A 92 -20.95 0.41 10.21
C ASN A 92 -20.34 1.16 11.40
N PHE A 93 -20.29 2.47 11.29
CA PHE A 93 -19.54 3.34 12.19
C PHE A 93 -20.46 4.39 12.81
N SER A 94 -20.18 4.75 14.05
CA SER A 94 -20.89 5.79 14.81
C SER A 94 -19.91 6.72 15.47
N PHE A 95 -20.09 8.02 15.27
CA PHE A 95 -19.28 9.08 15.89
C PHE A 95 -20.11 9.82 16.96
N GLY A 96 -20.78 9.04 17.81
CA GLY A 96 -21.69 9.54 18.84
C GLY A 96 -23.17 9.56 18.45
N GLY A 97 -23.57 8.90 17.37
CA GLY A 97 -24.98 8.79 16.97
C GLY A 97 -25.74 7.66 17.68
N TYR A 98 -25.05 6.56 17.98
CA TYR A 98 -25.54 5.42 18.79
C TYR A 98 -24.36 4.67 19.41
N PHE A 99 -24.64 3.72 20.31
CA PHE A 99 -23.61 2.96 21.02
C PHE A 99 -23.96 1.46 21.13
N LYS A 100 -23.53 0.79 22.21
CA LYS A 100 -23.57 -0.68 22.35
C LYS A 100 -24.93 -1.29 22.06
N LYS A 101 -26.01 -0.70 22.60
CA LYS A 101 -27.35 -1.25 22.49
C LYS A 101 -27.79 -1.39 21.05
N GLU A 102 -27.81 -0.28 20.31
CA GLU A 102 -28.22 -0.28 18.91
C GLU A 102 -27.26 -1.09 18.03
N ALA A 103 -25.94 -1.01 18.31
CA ALA A 103 -24.93 -1.77 17.57
C ALA A 103 -25.17 -3.29 17.65
N ILE A 104 -25.41 -3.81 18.86
CA ILE A 104 -25.67 -5.22 19.10
C ILE A 104 -27.05 -5.63 18.56
N GLU A 105 -28.09 -4.82 18.78
CA GLU A 105 -29.44 -5.09 18.26
C GLU A 105 -29.43 -5.20 16.72
N TRP A 106 -28.73 -4.30 16.04
CA TRP A 106 -28.61 -4.31 14.58
C TRP A 106 -27.69 -5.41 14.06
N GLY A 107 -26.59 -5.71 14.76
CA GLY A 107 -25.75 -6.86 14.43
C GLY A 107 -26.52 -8.18 14.50
N HIS A 108 -27.28 -8.40 15.57
CA HIS A 108 -28.18 -9.54 15.69
C HIS A 108 -29.26 -9.56 14.60
N GLU A 109 -29.94 -8.43 14.38
CA GLU A 109 -31.00 -8.31 13.38
C GLU A 109 -30.49 -8.64 11.97
N PHE A 110 -29.35 -8.10 11.57
CA PHE A 110 -28.80 -8.35 10.25
C PHE A 110 -28.43 -9.84 10.06
N ILE A 111 -27.72 -10.44 11.02
CA ILE A 111 -27.32 -11.85 10.91
C ILE A 111 -28.53 -12.79 10.92
N THR A 112 -29.51 -12.55 11.80
CA THR A 112 -30.62 -13.49 11.97
C THR A 112 -31.77 -13.26 10.99
N LYS A 113 -32.11 -12.01 10.67
CA LYS A 113 -33.25 -11.68 9.80
C LYS A 113 -32.86 -11.43 8.35
N GLU A 114 -31.84 -10.62 8.10
CA GLU A 114 -31.44 -10.25 6.73
C GLU A 114 -30.66 -11.37 6.04
N MET A 115 -29.77 -12.02 6.80
CA MET A 115 -28.94 -13.13 6.32
C MET A 115 -29.56 -14.51 6.57
N GLY A 116 -30.53 -14.63 7.49
CA GLY A 116 -31.18 -15.90 7.82
C GLY A 116 -30.26 -16.91 8.52
N LEU A 117 -29.20 -16.43 9.17
CA LEU A 117 -28.19 -17.27 9.82
C LEU A 117 -28.47 -17.41 11.31
N LYS A 118 -28.03 -18.53 11.89
CA LYS A 118 -28.12 -18.78 13.32
C LYS A 118 -26.81 -18.46 14.02
N ILE A 119 -26.86 -17.59 15.02
CA ILE A 119 -25.71 -17.30 15.88
C ILE A 119 -25.49 -18.47 16.85
N ASP A 120 -24.26 -19.01 16.90
CA ASP A 120 -23.91 -20.11 17.79
C ASP A 120 -23.64 -19.61 19.21
N TYR A 121 -22.82 -18.56 19.28
CA TYR A 121 -22.44 -17.86 20.49
C TYR A 121 -21.89 -16.48 20.12
N VAL A 122 -21.74 -15.63 21.14
CA VAL A 122 -21.03 -14.37 21.03
C VAL A 122 -19.92 -14.34 22.07
N SER A 123 -18.80 -13.70 21.73
CA SER A 123 -17.73 -13.40 22.69
C SER A 123 -17.93 -11.99 23.25
N VAL A 124 -17.58 -11.76 24.52
CA VAL A 124 -17.57 -10.45 25.15
C VAL A 124 -16.33 -10.29 26.02
N PHE A 125 -15.84 -9.05 26.15
CA PHE A 125 -14.61 -8.78 26.89
C PHE A 125 -14.70 -9.20 28.38
N GLY A 126 -13.79 -10.09 28.79
CA GLY A 126 -13.71 -10.67 30.12
C GLY A 126 -13.14 -9.74 31.20
N GLY A 127 -12.57 -8.59 30.81
CA GLY A 127 -11.85 -7.68 31.70
C GLY A 127 -10.36 -8.05 31.79
N GLU A 128 -9.50 -7.04 31.80
CA GLU A 128 -8.04 -7.22 31.95
C GLU A 128 -7.37 -5.94 32.48
N GLY A 129 -6.46 -6.10 33.43
CA GLY A 129 -5.77 -4.98 34.06
C GLY A 129 -6.75 -3.98 34.69
N ASN A 130 -6.74 -2.74 34.19
CA ASN A 130 -7.60 -1.66 34.67
C ASN A 130 -8.91 -1.51 33.88
N ILE A 131 -9.18 -2.39 32.91
CA ILE A 131 -10.37 -2.32 32.06
C ILE A 131 -11.39 -3.36 32.58
N PRO A 132 -12.58 -2.92 33.02
CA PRO A 132 -13.55 -3.83 33.60
C PRO A 132 -14.12 -4.78 32.54
N LYS A 133 -14.67 -5.89 33.04
CA LYS A 133 -15.47 -6.83 32.25
C LYS A 133 -16.68 -6.13 31.62
N ASP A 134 -16.96 -6.43 30.35
CA ASP A 134 -18.08 -5.82 29.60
C ASP A 134 -19.42 -6.50 29.93
N THR A 135 -19.93 -6.23 31.13
CA THR A 135 -21.23 -6.75 31.60
C THR A 135 -22.43 -6.08 30.93
N GLU A 136 -22.23 -4.98 30.22
CA GLU A 136 -23.28 -4.26 29.51
C GLU A 136 -23.68 -5.01 28.24
N SER A 137 -22.71 -5.36 27.39
CA SER A 137 -22.94 -6.13 26.17
C SER A 137 -23.58 -7.48 26.47
N GLU A 138 -23.16 -8.16 27.54
CA GLU A 138 -23.79 -9.40 28.00
C GLU A 138 -25.29 -9.23 28.26
N LYS A 139 -25.68 -8.17 28.98
CA LYS A 139 -27.09 -7.91 29.30
C LYS A 139 -27.91 -7.62 28.05
N ILE A 140 -27.35 -6.86 27.11
CA ILE A 140 -28.02 -6.53 25.84
C ILE A 140 -28.20 -7.80 25.00
N TRP A 141 -27.17 -8.63 24.85
CA TRP A 141 -27.30 -9.91 24.14
C TRP A 141 -28.37 -10.80 24.75
N LYS A 142 -28.40 -10.91 26.08
CA LYS A 142 -29.40 -11.70 26.81
C LYS A 142 -30.82 -11.13 26.74
N SER A 143 -30.98 -9.82 26.55
CA SER A 143 -32.32 -9.23 26.37
C SER A 143 -32.88 -9.49 24.96
N ILE A 144 -32.01 -9.60 23.96
CA ILE A 144 -32.40 -9.91 22.57
C ILE A 144 -32.70 -11.41 22.40
N ASP A 145 -31.78 -12.27 22.85
CA ASP A 145 -31.96 -13.72 22.88
C ASP A 145 -31.50 -14.30 24.23
N PRO A 146 -32.44 -14.64 25.14
CA PRO A 146 -32.10 -15.23 26.44
C PRO A 146 -31.28 -16.53 26.35
N LYS A 147 -31.38 -17.25 25.23
CA LYS A 147 -30.68 -18.54 24.99
C LYS A 147 -29.30 -18.38 24.37
N ILE A 148 -28.92 -17.17 23.94
CA ILE A 148 -27.61 -16.93 23.33
C ILE A 148 -26.50 -17.36 24.29
N LYS A 149 -25.50 -18.07 23.77
CA LYS A 149 -24.34 -18.46 24.55
C LYS A 149 -23.35 -17.30 24.57
N ILE A 150 -22.94 -16.88 25.76
CA ILE A 150 -21.91 -15.86 25.96
C ILE A 150 -20.61 -16.56 26.35
N LYS A 151 -19.51 -16.23 25.66
CA LYS A 151 -18.15 -16.60 26.07
C LYS A 151 -17.39 -15.34 26.46
N TYR A 152 -16.64 -15.40 27.55
CA TYR A 152 -15.72 -14.31 27.88
C TYR A 152 -14.36 -14.59 27.29
N ALA A 153 -13.75 -13.59 26.67
CA ALA A 153 -12.37 -13.68 26.17
C ALA A 153 -11.51 -12.53 26.67
N GLY A 154 -10.19 -12.72 26.63
CA GLY A 154 -9.20 -11.76 27.11
C GLY A 154 -8.97 -10.62 26.12
N ARG A 155 -7.94 -9.79 26.40
CA ARG A 155 -7.58 -8.65 25.54
C ARG A 155 -7.16 -9.06 24.13
N ALA A 156 -6.58 -10.24 23.95
CA ALA A 156 -6.16 -10.72 22.64
C ALA A 156 -7.32 -10.87 21.64
N ASP A 157 -8.51 -11.22 22.13
CA ASP A 157 -9.67 -11.52 21.29
C ASP A 157 -10.72 -10.39 21.36
N ASN A 158 -11.07 -9.92 22.56
CA ASN A 158 -12.16 -8.96 22.77
C ASN A 158 -11.72 -7.54 23.15
N PHE A 159 -10.54 -7.12 22.71
CA PHE A 159 -10.11 -5.72 22.82
C PHE A 159 -9.35 -5.32 21.55
N TRP A 160 -9.83 -4.28 20.86
CA TRP A 160 -9.27 -3.87 19.58
C TRP A 160 -8.66 -2.47 19.63
N GLY A 161 -7.54 -2.32 18.92
CA GLY A 161 -6.86 -1.06 18.69
C GLY A 161 -5.66 -0.77 19.60
N PRO A 162 -4.91 0.31 19.29
CA PRO A 162 -5.16 1.23 18.19
C PRO A 162 -4.69 0.69 16.84
N THR A 163 -5.26 1.20 15.76
CA THR A 163 -4.67 0.99 14.42
C THR A 163 -3.52 1.97 14.22
N GLY A 164 -2.31 1.42 14.06
CA GLY A 164 -1.06 2.19 14.03
C GLY A 164 -0.45 2.35 15.42
N GLU A 165 0.41 3.36 15.61
CA GLU A 165 1.11 3.57 16.89
C GLU A 165 0.22 4.15 18.00
N GLU A 166 -0.87 4.82 17.62
CA GLU A 166 -1.88 5.39 18.52
C GLU A 166 -3.22 5.62 17.80
N GLY A 167 -4.31 5.72 18.56
CA GLY A 167 -5.65 5.91 18.01
C GLY A 167 -6.80 5.43 18.90
N PRO A 168 -8.05 5.53 18.40
CA PRO A 168 -9.23 4.96 19.04
C PRO A 168 -9.10 3.44 19.26
N CYS A 169 -9.62 2.96 20.38
CA CYS A 169 -9.61 1.55 20.77
C CYS A 169 -10.69 1.27 21.83
N GLY A 170 -10.96 -0.02 22.08
CA GLY A 170 -11.77 -0.42 23.21
C GLY A 170 -12.19 -1.89 23.22
N PRO A 171 -13.02 -2.28 24.21
CA PRO A 171 -13.54 -3.64 24.31
C PRO A 171 -14.47 -3.94 23.13
N THR A 172 -14.66 -5.24 22.85
CA THR A 172 -15.49 -5.67 21.74
C THR A 172 -16.41 -6.82 22.12
N THR A 173 -17.40 -7.05 21.27
CA THR A 173 -18.14 -8.30 21.19
C THR A 173 -18.09 -8.85 19.77
N GLU A 174 -17.92 -10.16 19.63
CA GLU A 174 -17.85 -10.80 18.31
C GLU A 174 -18.97 -11.84 18.14
N ILE A 175 -19.48 -11.93 16.93
CA ILE A 175 -20.55 -12.84 16.54
C ILE A 175 -19.95 -14.05 15.85
N TYR A 176 -20.30 -15.25 16.34
CA TYR A 176 -19.84 -16.51 15.77
C TYR A 176 -20.99 -17.29 15.13
N VAL A 177 -20.78 -17.75 13.90
CA VAL A 177 -21.70 -18.61 13.15
C VAL A 177 -20.92 -19.79 12.60
N ASN A 178 -21.42 -21.01 12.82
CA ASN A 178 -20.74 -22.27 12.52
C ASN A 178 -19.30 -22.33 13.08
N GLY A 179 -19.10 -21.78 14.28
CA GLY A 179 -17.80 -21.69 14.94
C GLY A 179 -16.81 -20.66 14.36
N LEU A 180 -17.20 -19.89 13.33
CA LEU A 180 -16.36 -18.86 12.71
C LEU A 180 -16.76 -17.47 13.18
N GLU A 181 -15.79 -16.63 13.51
CA GLU A 181 -15.98 -15.20 13.77
C GLU A 181 -16.33 -14.49 12.46
N ILE A 182 -17.57 -14.00 12.37
CA ILE A 182 -18.09 -13.34 11.17
C ILE A 182 -18.18 -11.82 11.33
N TRP A 183 -18.34 -11.30 12.55
CA TRP A 183 -18.50 -9.86 12.79
C TRP A 183 -17.97 -9.47 14.15
N ASN A 184 -17.08 -8.49 14.17
CA ASN A 184 -16.57 -7.84 15.36
C ASN A 184 -17.20 -6.45 15.54
N ILE A 185 -17.71 -6.17 16.74
CA ILE A 185 -18.30 -4.88 17.12
C ILE A 185 -17.41 -4.28 18.21
N VAL A 186 -16.61 -3.29 17.82
CA VAL A 186 -15.66 -2.56 18.66
C VAL A 186 -16.34 -1.34 19.26
N PHE A 187 -16.21 -1.19 20.58
CA PHE A 187 -16.71 -0.04 21.32
C PHE A 187 -15.55 0.93 21.56
N ASN A 188 -15.41 1.92 20.68
CA ASN A 188 -14.38 2.94 20.80
C ASN A 188 -14.69 3.85 22.00
N GLU A 189 -14.19 3.46 23.17
CA GLU A 189 -14.36 4.17 24.46
C GLU A 189 -13.07 4.89 24.87
N PHE A 190 -11.91 4.48 24.31
CA PHE A 190 -10.60 4.99 24.69
C PHE A 190 -9.79 5.43 23.47
N TYR A 191 -8.88 6.39 23.69
CA TYR A 191 -7.76 6.69 22.82
C TYR A 191 -6.51 6.07 23.44
N CYS A 192 -5.88 5.13 22.72
CA CYS A 192 -4.59 4.57 23.09
C CYS A 192 -3.48 5.47 22.57
N LYS A 193 -2.73 6.09 23.48
CA LYS A 193 -1.53 6.90 23.17
C LYS A 193 -0.34 5.99 22.89
N LYS A 194 0.69 6.54 22.24
CA LYS A 194 2.00 5.87 22.10
C LYS A 194 2.49 5.38 23.46
N GLY A 195 2.87 4.10 23.53
CA GLY A 195 3.26 3.44 24.78
C GLY A 195 2.12 2.74 25.55
N GLY A 196 0.91 2.71 24.99
CA GLY A 196 -0.19 1.86 25.49
C GLY A 196 -1.08 2.49 26.56
N LYS A 197 -0.87 3.76 26.90
CA LYS A 197 -1.71 4.48 27.86
C LYS A 197 -3.09 4.75 27.26
N LEU A 198 -4.15 4.39 27.99
CA LEU A 198 -5.54 4.60 27.59
C LEU A 198 -6.12 5.86 28.22
N GLU A 199 -6.75 6.69 27.42
CA GLU A 199 -7.47 7.91 27.84
C GLU A 199 -8.91 7.84 27.32
N PRO A 200 -9.95 8.16 28.12
CA PRO A 200 -11.32 8.13 27.64
C PRO A 200 -11.54 9.06 26.44
N LEU A 201 -12.25 8.58 25.41
CA LEU A 201 -12.69 9.43 24.30
C LEU A 201 -13.76 10.41 24.79
N LYS A 202 -13.72 11.64 24.26
CA LYS A 202 -14.76 12.64 24.52
C LYS A 202 -16.13 12.18 24.01
N THR A 203 -16.13 11.52 22.87
CA THR A 203 -17.32 10.96 22.24
C THR A 203 -17.06 9.49 21.94
N PRO A 204 -17.66 8.56 22.71
CA PRO A 204 -17.61 7.15 22.40
C PRO A 204 -18.25 6.85 21.05
N GLY A 205 -17.76 5.82 20.37
CA GLY A 205 -18.23 5.46 19.04
C GLY A 205 -18.27 3.97 18.80
N ILE A 206 -18.84 3.60 17.66
CA ILE A 206 -18.93 2.21 17.20
C ILE A 206 -18.08 2.06 15.97
N ASP A 207 -17.23 1.04 15.96
CA ASP A 207 -16.47 0.56 14.82
C ASP A 207 -16.80 -0.92 14.64
N THR A 208 -17.25 -1.33 13.45
CA THR A 208 -17.49 -2.74 13.19
C THR A 208 -16.72 -3.22 11.98
N GLY A 209 -16.34 -4.50 12.02
CA GLY A 209 -15.69 -5.19 10.92
C GLY A 209 -16.30 -6.57 10.72
N MET A 210 -16.87 -6.79 9.54
CA MET A 210 -17.41 -8.07 9.08
C MET A 210 -16.72 -8.45 7.78
N GLY A 211 -16.01 -9.58 7.77
CA GLY A 211 -15.33 -10.07 6.57
C GLY A 211 -16.32 -10.60 5.55
N LEU A 212 -16.40 -9.98 4.37
CA LEU A 212 -17.31 -10.40 3.29
C LEU A 212 -17.10 -11.87 2.94
N GLU A 213 -15.84 -12.27 2.80
CA GLU A 213 -15.44 -13.60 2.37
C GLU A 213 -15.90 -14.68 3.36
N ARG A 214 -15.75 -14.43 4.66
CA ARG A 214 -16.22 -15.34 5.71
C ARG A 214 -17.74 -15.42 5.73
N LEU A 215 -18.43 -14.29 5.62
CA LEU A 215 -19.89 -14.27 5.57
C LEU A 215 -20.42 -14.98 4.32
N ALA A 216 -19.80 -14.77 3.16
CA ALA A 216 -20.13 -15.45 1.92
C ALA A 216 -19.92 -16.97 2.04
N MET A 217 -18.81 -17.41 2.62
CA MET A 217 -18.53 -18.82 2.87
C MET A 217 -19.64 -19.47 3.71
N VAL A 218 -20.02 -18.84 4.82
CA VAL A 218 -21.10 -19.34 5.69
C VAL A 218 -22.45 -19.30 4.97
N SER A 219 -22.78 -18.21 4.27
CA SER A 219 -24.07 -18.04 3.58
C SER A 219 -24.24 -18.94 2.34
N GLN A 220 -23.14 -19.47 1.81
CA GLN A 220 -23.13 -20.38 0.66
C GLN A 220 -22.87 -21.83 1.05
N GLU A 221 -22.81 -22.11 2.36
CA GLU A 221 -22.55 -23.44 2.93
C GLU A 221 -21.27 -24.07 2.36
N LYS A 222 -20.21 -23.25 2.24
CA LYS A 222 -18.89 -23.69 1.76
C LYS A 222 -17.98 -24.05 2.90
N SER A 223 -17.06 -24.99 2.62
CA SER A 223 -16.10 -25.49 3.61
C SER A 223 -14.87 -24.59 3.75
N ASN A 224 -14.58 -23.81 2.71
CA ASN A 224 -13.48 -22.87 2.64
C ASN A 224 -13.86 -21.67 1.76
N ILE A 225 -13.15 -20.55 1.94
CA ILE A 225 -13.45 -19.29 1.26
C ILE A 225 -13.23 -19.39 -0.26
N PHE A 226 -12.32 -20.24 -0.71
CA PHE A 226 -11.94 -20.36 -2.12
C PHE A 226 -13.02 -21.03 -3.00
N GLU A 227 -14.01 -21.67 -2.37
CA GLU A 227 -15.19 -22.25 -3.06
C GLU A 227 -16.33 -21.26 -3.29
N THR A 228 -16.24 -20.06 -2.71
CA THR A 228 -17.27 -19.02 -2.83
C THR A 228 -17.32 -18.40 -4.22
N ASP A 229 -18.40 -17.71 -4.54
CA ASP A 229 -18.54 -16.94 -5.79
C ASP A 229 -17.45 -15.86 -5.99
N LEU A 230 -16.79 -15.42 -4.92
CA LEU A 230 -15.67 -14.48 -4.96
C LEU A 230 -14.40 -15.08 -5.57
N PHE A 231 -14.18 -16.39 -5.37
CA PHE A 231 -12.96 -17.08 -5.77
C PHE A 231 -13.15 -18.05 -6.93
N LYS A 232 -14.25 -18.80 -6.90
CA LYS A 232 -14.53 -19.86 -7.87
C LYS A 232 -14.31 -19.45 -9.33
N PRO A 233 -14.69 -18.24 -9.80
CA PRO A 233 -14.49 -17.85 -11.20
C PRO A 233 -13.02 -17.88 -11.64
N HIS A 234 -12.11 -17.32 -10.84
CA HIS A 234 -10.69 -17.24 -11.22
C HIS A 234 -9.90 -18.48 -10.77
N MET A 235 -10.36 -19.18 -9.72
CA MET A 235 -9.81 -20.48 -9.33
C MET A 235 -10.03 -21.53 -10.41
N SER A 236 -11.18 -21.50 -11.11
CA SER A 236 -11.52 -22.45 -12.18
C SER A 236 -10.68 -22.28 -13.45
N VAL A 237 -9.92 -21.19 -13.57
CA VAL A 237 -8.98 -20.95 -14.67
C VAL A 237 -7.65 -21.68 -14.44
N LEU A 238 -7.31 -21.95 -13.17
CA LEU A 238 -6.06 -22.61 -12.81
C LEU A 238 -6.08 -24.09 -13.20
N PRO A 239 -4.91 -24.70 -13.54
CA PRO A 239 -4.83 -26.13 -13.84
C PRO A 239 -5.32 -26.99 -12.67
N GLU A 240 -6.13 -28.00 -12.98
CA GLU A 240 -6.74 -28.90 -11.98
C GLU A 240 -5.68 -29.74 -11.23
N GLU A 241 -4.52 -29.98 -11.84
CA GLU A 241 -3.43 -30.77 -11.24
C GLU A 241 -2.59 -29.99 -10.22
N LEU A 242 -2.84 -28.68 -10.03
CA LEU A 242 -2.13 -27.91 -9.02
C LEU A 242 -2.47 -28.41 -7.62
N PRO A 243 -1.47 -28.53 -6.72
CA PRO A 243 -1.75 -28.75 -5.30
C PRO A 243 -2.70 -27.67 -4.78
N GLU A 244 -3.74 -28.08 -4.05
CA GLU A 244 -4.83 -27.21 -3.60
C GLU A 244 -4.32 -25.95 -2.89
N ARG A 245 -3.38 -26.12 -1.95
CA ARG A 245 -2.74 -25.00 -1.24
C ARG A 245 -2.10 -23.97 -2.19
N ILE A 246 -1.45 -24.44 -3.25
CA ILE A 246 -0.78 -23.57 -4.24
C ILE A 246 -1.82 -22.84 -5.09
N ALA A 247 -2.87 -23.53 -5.52
CA ALA A 247 -3.97 -22.90 -6.25
C ALA A 247 -4.61 -21.77 -5.42
N ARG A 248 -4.86 -22.02 -4.12
CA ARG A 248 -5.40 -21.02 -3.18
C ARG A 248 -4.48 -19.80 -3.04
N ILE A 249 -3.17 -20.03 -2.88
CA ILE A 249 -2.18 -18.93 -2.82
C ILE A 249 -2.18 -18.12 -4.11
N ILE A 250 -2.20 -18.77 -5.28
CA ILE A 250 -2.23 -18.06 -6.57
C ILE A 250 -3.52 -17.24 -6.71
N GLY A 251 -4.68 -17.79 -6.33
CA GLY A 251 -5.95 -17.08 -6.37
C GLY A 251 -5.95 -15.82 -5.49
N ASP A 252 -5.60 -15.96 -4.22
CA ASP A 252 -5.53 -14.83 -3.28
C ASP A 252 -4.50 -13.78 -3.70
N HIS A 253 -3.26 -14.19 -3.98
CA HIS A 253 -2.19 -13.24 -4.30
C HIS A 253 -2.43 -12.55 -5.64
N SER A 254 -3.09 -13.21 -6.61
CA SER A 254 -3.51 -12.57 -7.86
C SER A 254 -4.53 -11.48 -7.57
N ARG A 255 -5.51 -11.77 -6.71
CA ARG A 255 -6.54 -10.81 -6.29
C ARG A 255 -5.94 -9.61 -5.60
N ALA A 256 -5.09 -9.83 -4.59
CA ALA A 256 -4.38 -8.75 -3.90
C ALA A 256 -3.51 -7.92 -4.84
N SER A 257 -2.79 -8.57 -5.78
CA SER A 257 -1.94 -7.86 -6.74
C SER A 257 -2.75 -6.97 -7.68
N VAL A 258 -3.90 -7.45 -8.17
CA VAL A 258 -4.82 -6.68 -9.02
C VAL A 258 -5.30 -5.41 -8.33
N PHE A 259 -5.75 -5.52 -7.07
CA PHE A 259 -6.21 -4.35 -6.31
C PHE A 259 -5.07 -3.38 -5.98
N LEU A 260 -3.89 -3.89 -5.61
CA LEU A 260 -2.72 -3.05 -5.34
C LEU A 260 -2.24 -2.28 -6.57
N LEU A 261 -2.14 -2.95 -7.73
CA LEU A 261 -1.77 -2.31 -8.99
C LEU A 261 -2.79 -1.23 -9.38
N THR A 262 -4.07 -1.50 -9.15
CA THR A 262 -5.18 -0.58 -9.41
C THR A 262 -5.11 0.67 -8.53
N ASP A 263 -4.75 0.52 -7.25
CA ASP A 263 -4.52 1.63 -6.32
C ASP A 263 -3.15 2.31 -6.52
N GLY A 264 -2.43 1.97 -7.59
CA GLY A 264 -1.22 2.67 -8.03
C GLY A 264 0.09 2.14 -7.45
N VAL A 265 0.06 1.03 -6.69
CA VAL A 265 1.27 0.38 -6.20
C VAL A 265 2.03 -0.26 -7.36
N ARG A 266 3.36 -0.26 -7.28
CA ARG A 266 4.25 -0.87 -8.26
C ARG A 266 5.31 -1.75 -7.61
N PRO A 267 5.71 -2.88 -8.23
CA PRO A 267 6.73 -3.76 -7.66
C PRO A 267 8.04 -3.03 -7.38
N SER A 268 8.46 -2.96 -6.12
CA SER A 268 9.64 -2.21 -5.66
C SER A 268 10.41 -2.97 -4.57
N ASN A 269 11.55 -2.42 -4.12
CA ASN A 269 12.32 -2.99 -3.00
C ASN A 269 11.94 -2.39 -1.63
N LYS A 270 10.91 -1.54 -1.56
CA LYS A 270 10.54 -0.80 -0.34
C LYS A 270 9.03 -0.75 -0.15
N GLU A 271 8.62 -0.66 1.11
CA GLU A 271 7.26 -0.31 1.53
C GLU A 271 6.18 -1.14 0.80
N GLN A 272 5.13 -0.53 0.27
CA GLN A 272 4.01 -1.23 -0.37
C GLN A 272 4.47 -1.98 -1.61
N GLY A 273 5.40 -1.40 -2.37
CA GLY A 273 5.95 -2.01 -3.57
C GLY A 273 6.74 -3.29 -3.29
N TYR A 274 7.37 -3.39 -2.12
CA TYR A 274 8.01 -4.62 -1.66
C TYR A 274 7.00 -5.74 -1.43
N VAL A 275 5.87 -5.43 -0.79
CA VAL A 275 4.79 -6.41 -0.55
C VAL A 275 4.21 -6.89 -1.87
N LEU A 276 3.85 -5.99 -2.78
CA LEU A 276 3.37 -6.36 -4.11
C LEU A 276 4.38 -7.26 -4.85
N ARG A 277 5.65 -6.87 -4.86
CA ARG A 277 6.73 -7.68 -5.46
C ARG A 277 6.83 -9.06 -4.83
N ARG A 278 6.72 -9.18 -3.50
CA ARG A 278 6.76 -10.45 -2.77
C ARG A 278 5.62 -11.37 -3.21
N LEU A 279 4.37 -10.88 -3.24
CA LEU A 279 3.20 -11.65 -3.67
C LEU A 279 3.36 -12.13 -5.12
N MET A 280 3.72 -11.22 -6.03
CA MET A 280 3.92 -11.53 -7.44
C MET A 280 5.03 -12.56 -7.65
N ARG A 281 6.18 -12.39 -7.01
CA ARG A 281 7.30 -13.32 -7.16
C ARG A 281 6.98 -14.71 -6.63
N ARG A 282 6.23 -14.83 -5.53
CA ARG A 282 5.79 -16.13 -5.01
C ARG A 282 4.94 -16.86 -6.06
N MET A 283 3.97 -16.18 -6.67
CA MET A 283 3.18 -16.74 -7.77
C MET A 283 4.02 -17.12 -8.99
N LEU A 284 4.99 -16.28 -9.37
CA LEU A 284 5.90 -16.56 -10.50
C LEU A 284 6.85 -17.74 -10.24
N VAL A 285 7.18 -18.02 -8.97
CA VAL A 285 7.87 -19.27 -8.64
C VAL A 285 6.97 -20.47 -8.91
N TYR A 286 5.71 -20.45 -8.45
CA TYR A 286 4.77 -21.54 -8.73
C TYR A 286 4.48 -21.68 -10.23
N GLU A 287 4.40 -20.57 -10.98
CA GLU A 287 4.33 -20.57 -12.45
C GLU A 287 5.47 -21.42 -13.03
N ASN A 288 6.70 -21.20 -12.55
CA ASN A 288 7.87 -21.92 -13.03
C ASN A 288 7.94 -23.38 -12.58
N LEU A 289 7.62 -23.67 -11.33
CA LEU A 289 7.70 -25.03 -10.76
C LEU A 289 6.66 -25.98 -11.34
N HIS A 290 5.44 -25.48 -11.59
CA HIS A 290 4.33 -26.29 -12.08
C HIS A 290 4.09 -26.13 -13.59
N GLY A 291 4.90 -25.33 -14.28
CA GLY A 291 4.77 -25.13 -15.73
C GLY A 291 3.46 -24.46 -16.13
N ILE A 292 2.92 -23.58 -15.28
CA ILE A 292 1.67 -22.86 -15.56
C ILE A 292 1.92 -21.92 -16.74
N SER A 293 1.05 -21.98 -17.75
CA SER A 293 1.23 -21.15 -18.93
C SER A 293 0.91 -19.68 -18.66
N ARG A 294 1.64 -18.77 -19.31
CA ARG A 294 1.47 -17.31 -19.11
C ARG A 294 0.04 -16.83 -19.35
N HIS A 295 -0.65 -17.41 -20.33
CA HIS A 295 -2.03 -17.04 -20.67
C HIS A 295 -3.02 -17.32 -19.54
N ILE A 296 -2.76 -18.34 -18.72
CA ILE A 296 -3.61 -18.69 -17.57
C ILE A 296 -3.56 -17.57 -16.54
N PHE A 297 -2.37 -17.04 -16.23
CA PHE A 297 -2.24 -15.90 -15.33
C PHE A 297 -2.94 -14.66 -15.86
N ASP A 298 -2.77 -14.34 -17.15
CA ASP A 298 -3.44 -13.20 -17.77
C ASP A 298 -4.97 -13.33 -17.70
N GLU A 299 -5.49 -14.54 -17.88
CA GLU A 299 -6.91 -14.85 -17.74
C GLU A 299 -7.39 -14.75 -16.29
N VAL A 300 -6.63 -15.25 -15.31
CA VAL A 300 -6.92 -15.09 -13.87
C VAL A 300 -7.06 -13.61 -13.51
N LEU A 301 -6.09 -12.78 -13.91
CA LEU A 301 -6.10 -11.33 -13.65
C LEU A 301 -7.34 -10.66 -14.28
N PHE A 302 -7.69 -11.06 -15.51
CA PHE A 302 -8.87 -10.54 -16.21
C PHE A 302 -10.18 -10.97 -15.55
N VAL A 303 -10.31 -12.24 -15.15
CA VAL A 303 -11.50 -12.75 -14.47
C VAL A 303 -11.69 -12.04 -13.13
N ILE A 304 -10.63 -11.78 -12.38
CA ILE A 304 -10.71 -10.98 -11.14
C ILE A 304 -11.22 -9.57 -11.44
N ALA A 305 -10.64 -8.87 -12.41
CA ALA A 305 -11.10 -7.53 -12.80
C ALA A 305 -12.56 -7.52 -13.25
N LYS A 306 -13.03 -8.59 -13.91
CA LYS A 306 -14.42 -8.75 -14.32
C LYS A 306 -15.36 -9.02 -13.14
N THR A 307 -15.00 -9.91 -12.22
CA THR A 307 -15.80 -10.26 -11.04
C THR A 307 -16.08 -9.04 -10.18
N TYR A 308 -15.08 -8.16 -10.03
CA TYR A 308 -15.16 -6.98 -9.18
C TYR A 308 -15.51 -5.69 -9.93
N GLY A 309 -15.58 -5.72 -11.27
CA GLY A 309 -15.69 -4.52 -12.09
C GLY A 309 -17.00 -3.74 -11.96
N ALA A 310 -18.05 -4.34 -11.38
CA ALA A 310 -19.30 -3.65 -11.07
C ALA A 310 -19.13 -2.70 -9.86
N ASP A 311 -18.47 -3.18 -8.80
CA ASP A 311 -18.22 -2.42 -7.58
C ASP A 311 -16.99 -1.50 -7.71
N TYR A 312 -15.98 -1.93 -8.48
CA TYR A 312 -14.70 -1.24 -8.69
C TYR A 312 -14.39 -1.10 -10.20
N PRO A 313 -15.07 -0.19 -10.93
CA PRO A 313 -14.91 -0.03 -12.38
C PRO A 313 -13.47 0.28 -12.83
N GLU A 314 -12.65 0.85 -11.93
CA GLU A 314 -11.24 1.12 -12.17
C GLU A 314 -10.41 -0.12 -12.46
N LEU A 315 -10.81 -1.31 -11.98
CA LEU A 315 -10.13 -2.57 -12.27
C LEU A 315 -10.19 -2.89 -13.78
N LEU A 316 -11.36 -2.69 -14.38
CA LEU A 316 -11.57 -2.93 -15.81
C LEU A 316 -10.89 -1.85 -16.67
N SER A 317 -10.91 -0.59 -16.22
CA SER A 317 -10.27 0.50 -16.96
C SER A 317 -8.75 0.39 -16.96
N LYS A 318 -8.15 -0.18 -15.90
CA LYS A 318 -6.70 -0.38 -15.77
C LYS A 318 -6.21 -1.80 -16.13
N LYS A 319 -7.06 -2.67 -16.67
CA LYS A 319 -6.71 -4.09 -16.94
C LYS A 319 -5.42 -4.27 -17.76
N GLU A 320 -5.18 -3.40 -18.75
CA GLU A 320 -3.99 -3.46 -19.60
C GLU A 320 -2.72 -3.04 -18.86
N GLU A 321 -2.83 -2.03 -17.99
CA GLU A 321 -1.76 -1.57 -17.11
C GLU A 321 -1.39 -2.66 -16.10
N ILE A 322 -2.40 -3.27 -15.46
CA ILE A 322 -2.23 -4.38 -14.51
C ILE A 322 -1.51 -5.55 -15.17
N ARG A 323 -1.95 -5.96 -16.38
CA ARG A 323 -1.31 -7.02 -17.15
C ARG A 323 0.13 -6.65 -17.54
N GLY A 324 0.37 -5.40 -17.95
CA GLY A 324 1.69 -4.90 -18.30
C GLY A 324 2.68 -5.00 -17.14
N GLU A 325 2.30 -4.50 -15.96
CA GLU A 325 3.14 -4.55 -14.75
C GLU A 325 3.46 -5.98 -14.30
N PHE A 326 2.48 -6.90 -14.41
CA PHE A 326 2.70 -8.31 -14.14
C PHE A 326 3.69 -8.94 -15.11
N SER A 327 3.54 -8.66 -16.41
CA SER A 327 4.47 -9.13 -17.43
C SER A 327 5.89 -8.59 -17.22
N GLU A 328 6.03 -7.31 -16.89
CA GLU A 328 7.34 -6.70 -16.64
C GLU A 328 8.03 -7.28 -15.40
N GLU A 329 7.32 -7.52 -14.30
CA GLU A 329 7.92 -8.20 -13.14
C GLU A 329 8.27 -9.65 -13.45
N ARG A 330 7.43 -10.37 -14.22
CA ARG A 330 7.72 -11.73 -14.71
C ARG A 330 9.02 -11.77 -15.49
N GLU A 331 9.18 -10.88 -16.47
CA GLU A 331 10.39 -10.84 -17.30
C GLU A 331 11.63 -10.54 -16.46
N ARG A 332 11.56 -9.52 -15.59
CA ARG A 332 12.65 -9.15 -14.68
C ARG A 332 13.06 -10.30 -13.77
N PHE A 333 12.10 -11.00 -13.19
CA PHE A 333 12.37 -12.07 -12.22
C PHE A 333 12.82 -13.37 -12.90
N SER A 334 12.27 -13.70 -14.07
CA SER A 334 12.60 -14.93 -14.81
C SER A 334 14.11 -15.07 -15.11
N ALA A 335 14.80 -13.94 -15.29
CA ALA A 335 16.25 -13.89 -15.53
C ALA A 335 17.08 -14.41 -14.36
N THR A 336 16.62 -14.25 -13.13
CA THR A 336 17.32 -14.68 -11.90
C THR A 336 16.72 -15.93 -11.28
N LEU A 337 15.42 -16.18 -11.48
CA LEU A 337 14.66 -17.26 -10.84
C LEU A 337 15.31 -18.63 -11.03
N LYS A 338 15.60 -19.04 -12.26
CA LYS A 338 16.20 -20.36 -12.54
C LYS A 338 17.53 -20.58 -11.82
N LYS A 339 18.33 -19.51 -11.67
CA LYS A 339 19.60 -19.57 -10.93
C LYS A 339 19.35 -19.64 -9.42
N GLY A 340 18.38 -18.87 -8.92
CA GLY A 340 18.00 -18.87 -7.52
C GLY A 340 17.46 -20.22 -7.03
N ILE A 341 16.58 -20.88 -7.81
CA ILE A 341 16.07 -22.21 -7.46
C ILE A 341 17.20 -23.25 -7.39
N ARG A 342 18.10 -23.27 -8.39
CA ARG A 342 19.26 -24.18 -8.38
C ARG A 342 20.18 -23.94 -7.18
N GLU A 343 20.41 -22.67 -6.82
CA GLU A 343 21.23 -22.34 -5.66
C GLU A 343 20.54 -22.75 -4.35
N LEU A 344 19.22 -22.55 -4.23
CA LEU A 344 18.43 -23.01 -3.10
C LEU A 344 18.52 -24.53 -2.93
N GLU A 345 18.29 -25.30 -4.00
CA GLU A 345 18.43 -26.77 -3.99
C GLU A 345 19.84 -27.21 -3.59
N ARG A 346 20.87 -26.52 -4.09
CA ARG A 346 22.27 -26.80 -3.73
C ARG A 346 22.52 -26.54 -2.24
N ARG A 347 22.03 -25.43 -1.70
CA ARG A 347 22.16 -25.06 -0.27
C ARG A 347 21.42 -26.07 0.61
N ALA A 348 20.19 -26.45 0.23
CA ALA A 348 19.38 -27.43 0.94
C ALA A 348 20.10 -28.79 1.05
N LYS A 349 20.81 -29.22 0.01
CA LYS A 349 21.58 -30.49 0.01
C LYS A 349 22.89 -30.43 0.80
N THR A 350 23.49 -29.24 0.94
CA THR A 350 24.86 -29.09 1.46
C THR A 350 24.94 -28.57 2.89
N GLY A 351 23.82 -28.17 3.48
CA GLY A 351 23.76 -27.73 4.88
C GLY A 351 22.39 -27.18 5.27
N SER A 352 22.30 -26.58 6.46
CA SER A 352 21.07 -25.91 6.88
C SER A 352 20.90 -24.54 6.23
N ILE A 353 19.66 -24.20 5.90
CA ILE A 353 19.24 -22.90 5.42
C ILE A 353 18.87 -22.07 6.65
N ASN A 354 19.78 -21.17 7.03
CA ASN A 354 19.54 -20.20 8.09
C ASN A 354 19.08 -18.85 7.52
N ALA A 355 18.73 -17.91 8.42
CA ALA A 355 18.23 -16.58 8.03
C ALA A 355 19.17 -15.83 7.08
N LYS A 356 20.49 -15.95 7.27
CA LYS A 356 21.48 -15.33 6.39
C LYS A 356 21.43 -15.92 4.98
N VAL A 357 21.40 -17.24 4.84
CA VAL A 357 21.29 -17.90 3.52
C VAL A 357 19.97 -17.54 2.84
N ALA A 358 18.87 -17.53 3.58
CA ALA A 358 17.57 -17.12 3.05
C ALA A 358 17.59 -15.66 2.57
N PHE A 359 18.18 -14.76 3.37
CA PHE A 359 18.35 -13.37 2.99
C PHE A 359 19.26 -13.22 1.76
N ASP A 360 20.35 -13.98 1.66
CA ASP A 360 21.24 -14.00 0.49
C ASP A 360 20.51 -14.42 -0.80
N LEU A 361 19.65 -15.45 -0.71
CA LEU A 361 18.81 -15.90 -1.82
C LEU A 361 17.79 -14.84 -2.23
N TYR A 362 17.18 -14.17 -1.25
CA TYR A 362 16.26 -13.08 -1.48
C TYR A 362 16.94 -11.87 -2.14
N GLN A 363 18.03 -11.34 -1.56
CA GLN A 363 18.68 -10.13 -2.07
C GLN A 363 19.36 -10.34 -3.44
N THR A 364 19.90 -11.54 -3.68
CA THR A 364 20.69 -11.84 -4.89
C THR A 364 19.82 -12.29 -6.04
N PHE A 365 18.87 -13.19 -5.77
CA PHE A 365 18.08 -13.84 -6.82
C PHE A 365 16.62 -13.44 -6.79
N GLY A 366 16.16 -12.78 -5.72
CA GLY A 366 14.78 -12.36 -5.56
C GLY A 366 13.85 -13.44 -5.03
N ILE A 367 14.37 -14.57 -4.53
CA ILE A 367 13.54 -15.69 -4.07
C ILE A 367 12.85 -15.29 -2.75
N PRO A 368 11.51 -15.31 -2.70
CA PRO A 368 10.78 -14.96 -1.47
C PRO A 368 11.09 -15.92 -0.31
N TYR A 369 10.98 -15.41 0.92
CA TYR A 369 11.20 -16.20 2.14
C TYR A 369 10.35 -17.48 2.16
N GLU A 370 9.09 -17.39 1.74
CA GLU A 370 8.13 -18.50 1.77
C GLU A 370 8.60 -19.63 0.85
N ILE A 371 9.14 -19.28 -0.33
CA ILE A 371 9.71 -20.24 -1.27
C ILE A 371 10.97 -20.88 -0.71
N VAL A 372 11.83 -20.10 -0.03
CA VAL A 372 13.01 -20.65 0.62
C VAL A 372 12.62 -21.63 1.73
N LYS A 373 11.61 -21.29 2.54
CA LYS A 373 11.09 -22.15 3.60
C LYS A 373 10.46 -23.43 3.04
N GLU A 374 9.63 -23.30 2.01
CA GLU A 374 8.88 -24.40 1.41
C GLU A 374 9.79 -25.37 0.65
N LEU A 375 10.62 -24.88 -0.27
CA LEU A 375 11.52 -25.74 -1.06
C LEU A 375 12.78 -26.15 -0.29
N GLY A 376 13.10 -25.47 0.80
CA GLY A 376 14.21 -25.81 1.68
C GLY A 376 13.94 -27.06 2.52
N GLY A 377 12.68 -27.43 2.73
CA GLY A 377 12.27 -28.61 3.50
C GLY A 377 12.92 -28.67 4.88
N GLU A 378 13.37 -29.86 5.29
CA GLU A 378 14.03 -30.10 6.59
C GLU A 378 15.24 -29.18 6.82
N SER A 379 15.97 -28.84 5.75
CA SER A 379 17.14 -27.95 5.85
C SER A 379 16.76 -26.52 6.26
N ALA A 380 15.50 -26.12 6.04
CA ALA A 380 14.97 -24.82 6.45
C ALA A 380 14.08 -24.88 7.71
N ASP A 381 13.98 -26.00 8.43
CA ASP A 381 13.07 -26.14 9.59
C ASP A 381 13.30 -25.08 10.67
N LYS A 382 14.57 -24.75 10.93
CA LYS A 382 14.97 -23.74 11.93
C LYS A 382 14.85 -22.30 11.43
N LEU A 383 14.55 -22.07 10.16
CA LEU A 383 14.38 -20.75 9.59
C LEU A 383 13.03 -20.17 10.04
N THR A 384 13.04 -19.12 10.85
CA THR A 384 11.84 -18.38 11.25
C THR A 384 11.72 -17.09 10.45
N ARG A 385 10.49 -16.55 10.37
CA ARG A 385 10.24 -15.28 9.71
C ARG A 385 10.95 -14.13 10.45
N GLU A 386 10.86 -14.14 11.77
CA GLU A 386 11.50 -13.14 12.64
C GLU A 386 13.02 -13.08 12.43
N ASP A 387 13.69 -14.23 12.27
CA ASP A 387 15.14 -14.24 12.07
C ASP A 387 15.51 -13.72 10.68
N PHE A 388 14.71 -14.02 9.65
CA PHE A 388 14.87 -13.43 8.33
C PHE A 388 14.69 -11.91 8.37
N ASP A 389 13.63 -11.42 9.02
CA ASP A 389 13.34 -9.99 9.13
C ASP A 389 14.44 -9.24 9.91
N LYS A 390 15.03 -9.87 10.94
CA LYS A 390 16.21 -9.32 11.64
C LYS A 390 17.41 -9.18 10.70
N GLU A 391 17.71 -10.18 9.87
CA GLU A 391 18.80 -10.09 8.88
C GLU A 391 18.51 -9.03 7.81
N PHE A 392 17.25 -8.95 7.36
CA PHE A 392 16.79 -7.93 6.43
C PHE A 392 16.96 -6.51 7.01
N ALA A 393 16.54 -6.30 8.26
CA ALA A 393 16.68 -5.03 8.96
C ALA A 393 18.15 -4.62 9.14
N LYS A 394 19.02 -5.56 9.54
CA LYS A 394 20.48 -5.31 9.63
C LYS A 394 21.04 -4.82 8.30
N HIS A 395 20.64 -5.42 7.18
CA HIS A 395 21.11 -4.99 5.87
C HIS A 395 20.55 -3.61 5.46
N GLN A 396 19.31 -3.30 5.83
CA GLN A 396 18.75 -1.96 5.64
C GLN A 396 19.51 -0.91 6.46
N GLU A 397 19.85 -1.20 7.71
CA GLU A 397 20.67 -0.33 8.57
C GLU A 397 22.08 -0.16 8.03
N ILE A 398 22.74 -1.23 7.57
CA ILE A 398 24.07 -1.13 6.94
C ILE A 398 24.00 -0.29 5.65
N SER A 399 22.93 -0.44 4.86
CA SER A 399 22.71 0.37 3.65
C SER A 399 22.45 1.84 3.99
N LYS A 400 21.73 2.14 5.08
CA LYS A 400 21.50 3.50 5.60
C LYS A 400 22.78 4.10 6.22
N ALA A 401 23.49 3.36 7.05
CA ALA A 401 24.75 3.76 7.66
C ALA A 401 25.88 3.93 6.62
N GLY A 402 25.84 3.18 5.51
CA GLY A 402 26.69 3.41 4.34
C GLY A 402 26.34 4.66 3.55
N GLN A 403 25.11 5.18 3.67
CA GLN A 403 24.72 6.51 3.23
C GLN A 403 25.13 7.58 4.25
N GLU A 404 24.91 7.39 5.56
CA GLU A 404 25.32 8.35 6.61
C GLU A 404 26.85 8.50 6.75
N LYS A 405 27.63 7.42 6.64
CA LYS A 405 29.10 7.53 6.58
C LYS A 405 29.62 8.13 5.27
N LYS A 406 28.79 8.19 4.22
CA LYS A 406 29.10 8.92 2.99
C LYS A 406 28.73 10.40 3.06
N PHE A 407 27.90 10.81 4.02
CA PHE A 407 27.42 12.18 4.19
C PHE A 407 27.49 12.53 5.68
N GLY A 408 28.67 13.04 6.08
CA GLY A 408 29.05 13.28 7.47
C GLY A 408 27.96 13.98 8.29
N GLY A 409 27.69 13.43 9.47
CA GLY A 409 26.67 13.93 10.40
C GLY A 409 26.96 15.35 10.87
N HIS A 410 26.35 16.31 10.20
CA HIS A 410 25.96 17.60 10.76
C HIS A 410 24.50 17.83 10.38
N GLY A 411 23.70 18.31 11.33
CA GLY A 411 22.25 18.46 11.18
C GLY A 411 21.87 19.20 9.90
N LEU A 412 20.85 18.68 9.21
CA LEU A 412 20.36 19.24 7.95
C LEU A 412 19.55 20.53 8.24
N ILE A 413 19.94 21.64 7.61
CA ILE A 413 19.16 22.90 7.53
C ILE A 413 17.95 22.74 6.60
N LEU A 414 18.02 21.83 5.62
CA LEU A 414 16.92 21.48 4.73
C LEU A 414 16.94 19.97 4.48
N ASP A 415 15.85 19.27 4.79
CA ASP A 415 15.59 17.88 4.37
C ASP A 415 14.14 17.76 3.90
N THR A 416 13.95 17.67 2.59
CA THR A 416 12.63 17.43 1.95
C THR A 416 12.50 16.01 1.42
N GLY A 417 13.45 15.12 1.75
CA GLY A 417 13.62 13.82 1.12
C GLY A 417 14.34 13.88 -0.23
N GLU A 418 14.05 14.89 -1.08
CA GLU A 418 14.71 15.12 -2.37
C GLU A 418 15.94 16.03 -2.27
N LEU A 419 15.88 17.06 -1.44
CA LEU A 419 16.94 18.06 -1.24
C LEU A 419 17.50 17.95 0.18
N LYS A 420 18.83 17.90 0.30
CA LYS A 420 19.53 17.81 1.60
C LYS A 420 20.68 18.80 1.70
N ALA A 421 20.65 19.68 2.70
CA ALA A 421 21.74 20.61 3.01
C ALA A 421 21.90 20.75 4.54
N GLY A 422 23.14 20.73 5.04
CA GLY A 422 23.53 20.91 6.44
C GLY A 422 24.21 22.24 6.77
N SER A 423 24.44 23.11 5.78
CA SER A 423 24.96 24.48 5.97
C SER A 423 24.36 25.46 4.95
N GLU A 424 24.46 26.78 5.20
CA GLU A 424 24.03 27.80 4.23
C GLU A 424 24.81 27.72 2.90
N GLU A 425 26.08 27.33 2.96
CA GLU A 425 26.89 27.13 1.76
C GLU A 425 26.42 25.92 0.95
N GLU A 426 26.06 24.83 1.64
CA GLU A 426 25.45 23.66 1.02
C GLU A 426 24.08 23.98 0.43
N LEU A 427 23.26 24.80 1.11
CA LEU A 427 21.96 25.24 0.61
C LEU A 427 22.09 25.98 -0.73
N LYS A 428 23.10 26.85 -0.89
CA LYS A 428 23.39 27.52 -2.17
C LYS A 428 23.74 26.52 -3.27
N ARG A 429 24.57 25.52 -2.97
CA ARG A 429 24.97 24.49 -3.95
C ARG A 429 23.78 23.61 -4.35
N VAL A 430 22.98 23.19 -3.38
CA VAL A 430 21.75 22.42 -3.60
C VAL A 430 20.74 23.21 -4.43
N THR A 431 20.57 24.51 -4.17
CA THR A 431 19.67 25.40 -4.93
C THR A 431 20.06 25.49 -6.41
N ARG A 432 21.36 25.60 -6.69
CA ARG A 432 21.91 25.58 -8.07
C ARG A 432 21.63 24.25 -8.74
N LEU A 433 21.94 23.13 -8.07
CA LEU A 433 21.70 21.78 -8.58
C LEU A 433 20.22 21.49 -8.82
N HIS A 434 19.35 22.01 -7.96
CA HIS A 434 17.91 21.85 -8.08
C HIS A 434 17.36 22.51 -9.35
N THR A 435 17.73 23.77 -9.61
CA THR A 435 17.34 24.43 -10.86
C THR A 435 17.98 23.75 -12.07
N ALA A 436 19.22 23.27 -11.95
CA ALA A 436 19.87 22.50 -13.01
C ALA A 436 19.14 21.18 -13.32
N THR A 437 18.50 20.55 -12.33
CA THR A 437 17.67 19.35 -12.52
C THR A 437 16.43 19.63 -13.38
N HIS A 438 15.79 20.79 -13.22
CA HIS A 438 14.66 21.21 -14.07
C HIS A 438 15.11 21.42 -15.52
N LEU A 439 16.24 22.08 -15.72
CA LEU A 439 16.83 22.25 -17.06
C LEU A 439 17.20 20.91 -17.70
N LEU A 440 17.72 19.96 -16.89
CA LEU A 440 18.05 18.62 -17.36
C LEU A 440 16.79 17.86 -17.82
N GLN A 441 15.68 17.98 -17.09
CA GLN A 441 14.41 17.39 -17.47
C GLN A 441 13.87 18.00 -18.77
N ALA A 442 13.93 19.32 -18.93
CA ALA A 442 13.57 20.01 -20.17
C ALA A 442 14.41 19.51 -21.36
N ALA A 443 15.73 19.47 -21.22
CA ALA A 443 16.64 19.00 -22.26
C ALA A 443 16.42 17.52 -22.62
N LEU A 444 16.14 16.67 -21.62
CA LEU A 444 15.80 15.27 -21.86
C LEU A 444 14.54 15.12 -22.70
N ARG A 445 13.49 15.89 -22.38
CA ARG A 445 12.23 15.87 -23.12
C ARG A 445 12.39 16.42 -24.55
N GLU A 446 13.23 17.43 -24.74
CA GLU A 446 13.52 17.99 -26.06
C GLU A 446 14.30 17.01 -26.95
N VAL A 447 15.28 16.30 -26.39
CA VAL A 447 16.14 15.40 -27.17
C VAL A 447 15.49 14.03 -27.39
N LEU A 448 14.81 13.50 -26.38
CA LEU A 448 14.32 12.12 -26.38
C LEU A 448 12.82 12.01 -26.64
N GLY A 449 12.05 13.08 -26.41
CA GLY A 449 10.60 13.11 -26.63
C GLY A 449 9.78 13.53 -25.40
N PRO A 450 8.57 14.09 -25.60
CA PRO A 450 7.69 14.57 -24.53
C PRO A 450 7.12 13.48 -23.63
N GLU A 451 7.30 12.20 -23.97
CA GLU A 451 6.95 11.06 -23.15
C GLU A 451 7.90 10.82 -21.97
N VAL A 452 9.09 11.44 -21.97
CA VAL A 452 10.04 11.31 -20.87
C VAL A 452 9.48 11.93 -19.59
N ARG A 453 9.33 11.12 -18.54
CA ARG A 453 8.83 11.50 -17.23
C ARG A 453 9.90 11.29 -16.18
N GLN A 454 9.92 12.17 -15.17
CA GLN A 454 10.72 11.95 -13.97
C GLN A 454 10.21 10.73 -13.21
N MET A 455 11.12 9.82 -12.90
CA MET A 455 10.88 8.60 -12.12
C MET A 455 11.46 8.69 -10.70
N GLY A 456 12.33 9.65 -10.45
CA GLY A 456 12.93 9.91 -9.15
C GLY A 456 14.03 10.95 -9.22
N SER A 457 14.30 11.62 -8.11
CA SER A 457 15.36 12.62 -7.99
C SER A 457 16.00 12.55 -6.60
N ASP A 458 17.26 12.98 -6.49
CA ASP A 458 18.06 13.04 -5.27
C ASP A 458 19.17 14.06 -5.49
N ILE A 459 19.12 15.17 -4.74
CA ILE A 459 20.04 16.28 -4.85
C ILE A 459 20.82 16.41 -3.53
N THR A 460 22.14 16.33 -3.65
CA THR A 460 23.09 16.60 -2.56
C THR A 460 23.92 17.83 -2.92
N PRO A 461 24.71 18.40 -2.00
CA PRO A 461 25.55 19.56 -2.30
C PRO A 461 26.60 19.33 -3.40
N GLU A 462 26.91 18.07 -3.72
CA GLU A 462 27.95 17.67 -4.67
C GLU A 462 27.41 17.18 -6.01
N ARG A 463 26.15 16.72 -6.07
CA ARG A 463 25.58 16.10 -7.28
C ARG A 463 24.05 16.10 -7.29
N THR A 464 23.51 16.00 -8.50
CA THR A 464 22.13 15.57 -8.72
C THR A 464 22.11 14.17 -9.32
N ARG A 465 21.13 13.36 -8.91
CA ARG A 465 20.79 12.07 -9.50
C ARG A 465 19.36 12.15 -9.99
N PHE A 466 19.20 12.07 -11.30
CA PHE A 466 17.92 12.21 -11.96
C PHE A 466 17.55 10.92 -12.68
N ASP A 467 16.42 10.34 -12.30
CA ASP A 467 15.89 9.11 -12.88
C ASP A 467 14.72 9.46 -13.80
N PHE A 468 14.70 8.93 -15.02
CA PHE A 468 13.71 9.25 -16.04
C PHE A 468 13.28 8.01 -16.84
N SER A 469 12.06 8.07 -17.37
CA SER A 469 11.48 6.97 -18.14
C SER A 469 12.07 6.93 -19.55
N PHE A 470 12.87 5.90 -19.84
CA PHE A 470 13.43 5.67 -21.17
C PHE A 470 13.90 4.22 -21.34
N ASN A 471 13.60 3.60 -22.48
CA ASN A 471 13.71 2.14 -22.66
C ASN A 471 15.08 1.66 -23.16
N ARG A 472 15.97 2.55 -23.59
CA ARG A 472 17.29 2.18 -24.13
C ARG A 472 18.40 3.08 -23.62
N LYS A 473 19.66 2.64 -23.76
CA LYS A 473 20.82 3.47 -23.43
C LYS A 473 20.84 4.73 -24.31
N LEU A 474 21.22 5.86 -23.72
CA LEU A 474 21.43 7.08 -24.49
C LEU A 474 22.71 6.93 -25.32
N THR A 475 22.67 7.44 -26.56
CA THR A 475 23.87 7.47 -27.38
C THR A 475 24.82 8.58 -26.89
N PRO A 476 26.13 8.49 -27.19
CA PRO A 476 27.06 9.57 -26.89
C PRO A 476 26.64 10.93 -27.46
N GLU A 477 26.02 10.93 -28.65
CA GLU A 477 25.52 12.14 -29.32
C GLU A 477 24.32 12.74 -28.57
N GLU A 478 23.39 11.90 -28.09
CA GLU A 478 22.26 12.35 -27.28
C GLU A 478 22.73 12.95 -25.95
N LEU A 479 23.66 12.28 -25.25
CA LEU A 479 24.23 12.80 -24.00
C LEU A 479 24.95 14.13 -24.23
N LYS A 480 25.69 14.26 -25.33
CA LYS A 480 26.33 15.51 -25.72
C LYS A 480 25.31 16.61 -25.97
N LYS A 481 24.27 16.32 -26.76
CA LYS A 481 23.19 17.28 -27.08
C LYS A 481 22.45 17.74 -25.82
N ILE A 482 22.12 16.82 -24.91
CA ILE A 482 21.48 17.15 -23.62
C ILE A 482 22.38 18.09 -22.82
N SER A 483 23.68 17.77 -22.71
CA SER A 483 24.62 18.61 -21.97
C SER A 483 24.80 20.00 -22.61
N GLU A 484 24.83 20.07 -23.95
CA GLU A 484 24.90 21.34 -24.69
C GLU A 484 23.66 22.20 -24.51
N LEU A 485 22.46 21.60 -24.55
CA LEU A 485 21.20 22.31 -24.31
C LEU A 485 21.13 22.89 -22.90
N VAL A 486 21.41 22.07 -21.87
CA VAL A 486 21.38 22.55 -20.48
C VAL A 486 22.37 23.69 -20.28
N ASN A 487 23.61 23.55 -20.73
CA ASN A 487 24.60 24.61 -20.60
C ASN A 487 24.28 25.83 -21.49
N GLY A 488 23.59 25.65 -22.61
CA GLY A 488 23.05 26.74 -23.42
C GLY A 488 22.00 27.55 -22.67
N MET A 489 21.04 26.87 -22.02
CA MET A 489 20.03 27.51 -21.17
C MET A 489 20.65 28.24 -19.96
N ILE A 490 21.72 27.67 -19.38
CA ILE A 490 22.47 28.33 -18.30
C ILE A 490 23.18 29.59 -18.81
N LYS A 491 23.87 29.50 -19.95
CA LYS A 491 24.59 30.63 -20.56
C LYS A 491 23.65 31.75 -21.00
N ALA A 492 22.40 31.43 -21.35
CA ALA A 492 21.38 32.40 -21.70
C ALA A 492 20.86 33.21 -20.50
N ASP A 493 21.22 32.83 -19.26
CA ASP A 493 20.86 33.53 -18.02
C ASP A 493 19.36 33.84 -17.90
N LEU A 494 18.55 32.81 -18.14
CA LEU A 494 17.09 32.89 -18.15
C LEU A 494 16.54 33.15 -16.75
N SER A 495 15.54 34.03 -16.65
CA SER A 495 14.86 34.33 -15.39
C SER A 495 14.08 33.12 -14.87
N VAL A 496 14.13 32.89 -13.56
CA VAL A 496 13.36 31.87 -12.84
C VAL A 496 12.29 32.56 -11.99
N LYS A 497 11.01 32.32 -12.31
CA LYS A 497 9.87 32.96 -11.65
C LYS A 497 9.01 31.92 -10.93
N MET A 498 8.50 32.28 -9.76
CA MET A 498 7.57 31.47 -8.98
C MET A 498 6.19 32.14 -8.95
N LYS A 499 5.15 31.39 -9.31
CA LYS A 499 3.75 31.81 -9.15
C LYS A 499 3.02 30.76 -8.31
N GLU A 500 2.27 31.21 -7.31
CA GLU A 500 1.43 30.33 -6.50
C GLU A 500 -0.03 30.43 -6.98
N MET A 501 -0.62 29.32 -7.40
CA MET A 501 -1.95 29.28 -8.02
C MET A 501 -2.71 28.03 -7.62
N ASP A 502 -4.00 27.96 -7.94
CA ASP A 502 -4.80 26.76 -7.68
C ASP A 502 -4.34 25.58 -8.55
N TYR A 503 -4.43 24.37 -7.99
CA TYR A 503 -3.96 23.13 -8.62
C TYR A 503 -4.52 22.94 -10.03
N GLU A 504 -5.83 23.15 -10.21
CA GLU A 504 -6.49 22.97 -11.51
C GLU A 504 -5.99 23.95 -12.56
N ASP A 505 -5.72 25.20 -12.17
CA ASP A 505 -5.21 26.24 -13.08
C ASP A 505 -3.74 26.00 -13.43
N ALA A 506 -2.95 25.52 -12.47
CA ALA A 506 -1.58 25.09 -12.72
C ALA A 506 -1.51 23.96 -13.75
N VAL A 507 -2.38 22.95 -13.64
CA VAL A 507 -2.46 21.86 -14.63
C VAL A 507 -2.86 22.39 -16.01
N LYS A 508 -3.87 23.28 -16.09
CA LYS A 508 -4.29 23.90 -17.36
C LYS A 508 -3.19 24.75 -17.99
N SER A 509 -2.29 25.31 -17.20
CA SER A 509 -1.17 26.14 -17.67
C SER A 509 -0.05 25.36 -18.38
N GLY A 510 -0.17 24.04 -18.48
CA GLY A 510 0.83 23.16 -19.09
C GLY A 510 2.01 22.81 -18.18
N ALA A 511 1.97 23.21 -16.90
CA ALA A 511 3.03 22.91 -15.95
C ALA A 511 3.13 21.39 -15.69
N LEU A 512 4.35 20.86 -15.75
CA LEU A 512 4.59 19.46 -15.47
C LEU A 512 4.42 19.20 -13.98
N SER A 513 3.52 18.27 -13.65
CA SER A 513 3.38 17.73 -12.29
C SER A 513 3.85 16.29 -12.28
N PHE A 514 4.65 15.96 -11.28
CA PHE A 514 5.15 14.62 -11.08
C PHE A 514 4.57 14.11 -9.75
N PHE A 515 4.01 12.90 -9.75
CA PHE A 515 3.27 12.32 -8.62
C PHE A 515 1.93 13.04 -8.32
N LYS A 516 0.86 12.64 -9.02
CA LYS A 516 -0.49 13.26 -8.99
C LYS A 516 -1.17 13.34 -7.61
N HIS A 517 -0.65 12.71 -6.56
CA HIS A 517 -1.37 12.51 -5.29
C HIS A 517 -0.84 13.30 -4.08
N LYS A 518 0.10 14.26 -4.26
CA LYS A 518 0.72 14.97 -3.11
C LYS A 518 0.60 16.49 -3.10
N TYR A 519 -0.17 17.09 -4.00
CA TYR A 519 -0.22 18.55 -4.09
C TYR A 519 -1.40 19.14 -3.29
N PRO A 520 -1.17 20.13 -2.43
CA PRO A 520 -2.25 20.86 -1.77
C PRO A 520 -3.08 21.67 -2.79
N LYS A 521 -4.26 22.16 -2.38
CA LYS A 521 -5.18 22.92 -3.26
C LYS A 521 -4.50 24.09 -3.98
N ARG A 522 -3.55 24.77 -3.31
CA ARG A 522 -2.66 25.77 -3.92
C ARG A 522 -1.26 25.22 -4.07
N VAL A 523 -0.67 25.43 -5.24
CA VAL A 523 0.65 24.90 -5.61
C VAL A 523 1.59 26.02 -6.03
N LYS A 524 2.89 25.81 -5.83
CA LYS A 524 3.94 26.67 -6.36
C LYS A 524 4.40 26.12 -7.71
N VAL A 525 4.32 26.95 -8.74
CA VAL A 525 4.79 26.64 -10.09
C VAL A 525 6.02 27.49 -10.35
N TYR A 526 7.14 26.84 -10.64
CA TYR A 526 8.36 27.50 -11.09
C TYR A 526 8.42 27.46 -12.62
N SER A 527 8.81 28.58 -13.22
CA SER A 527 8.93 28.77 -14.66
C SER A 527 10.32 29.33 -14.96
N VAL A 528 10.97 28.80 -15.99
CA VAL A 528 12.29 29.27 -16.45
C VAL A 528 12.17 29.82 -17.86
N GLY A 529 12.52 31.09 -18.04
CA GLY A 529 12.35 31.83 -19.29
C GLY A 529 11.28 32.92 -19.21
N GLU A 530 10.98 33.54 -20.35
CA GLU A 530 9.93 34.55 -20.45
C GLU A 530 8.54 33.92 -20.61
N GLU A 531 7.51 34.65 -20.18
CA GLU A 531 6.13 34.17 -20.17
C GLU A 531 5.65 33.89 -21.62
N GLY A 532 5.29 32.63 -21.91
CA GLY A 532 4.92 32.16 -23.24
C GLY A 532 6.04 31.47 -24.02
N GLU A 533 7.29 31.59 -23.59
CA GLU A 533 8.47 30.93 -24.19
C GLU A 533 9.29 30.19 -23.12
N GLU A 534 8.63 29.67 -22.09
CA GLU A 534 9.30 28.98 -20.99
C GLU A 534 9.96 27.67 -21.44
N VAL A 535 11.23 27.48 -21.07
CA VAL A 535 11.96 26.23 -21.36
C VAL A 535 11.62 25.12 -20.36
N SER A 536 11.21 25.49 -19.14
CA SER A 536 10.74 24.58 -18.11
C SER A 536 9.65 25.24 -17.29
N LYS A 537 8.63 24.46 -16.92
CA LYS A 537 7.50 24.88 -16.11
C LYS A 537 7.01 23.71 -15.28
N GLU A 538 7.24 23.75 -13.97
CA GLU A 538 7.09 22.56 -13.11
C GLU A 538 6.48 22.90 -11.75
N PHE A 539 5.74 21.95 -11.19
CA PHE A 539 5.24 22.02 -9.82
C PHE A 539 6.38 21.71 -8.86
N CYS A 540 6.82 22.69 -8.06
CA CYS A 540 7.94 22.48 -7.16
C CYS A 540 7.86 23.32 -5.89
N GLY A 541 8.23 22.71 -4.75
CA GLY A 541 8.27 23.37 -3.44
C GLY A 541 9.67 23.74 -2.96
N GLY A 542 10.72 23.34 -3.68
CA GLY A 542 12.12 23.57 -3.28
C GLY A 542 12.64 24.97 -3.63
N PRO A 543 13.83 25.34 -3.11
CA PRO A 543 14.47 26.61 -3.44
C PRO A 543 15.07 26.56 -4.85
N HIS A 544 15.03 27.70 -5.54
CA HIS A 544 15.60 27.87 -6.88
C HIS A 544 16.51 29.10 -6.95
N VAL A 545 17.42 29.12 -7.92
CA VAL A 545 18.18 30.34 -8.25
C VAL A 545 17.26 31.36 -8.91
N SER A 546 17.64 32.64 -8.93
CA SER A 546 16.80 33.67 -9.57
C SER A 546 17.01 33.72 -11.08
N ASN A 547 18.21 33.39 -11.56
CA ASN A 547 18.54 33.26 -12.97
C ASN A 547 19.41 32.03 -13.24
N THR A 548 19.27 31.42 -14.42
CA THR A 548 19.99 30.18 -14.75
C THR A 548 21.51 30.37 -14.79
N GLY A 549 22.02 31.58 -15.01
CA GLY A 549 23.46 31.88 -15.01
C GLY A 549 24.12 31.66 -13.65
N GLU A 550 23.35 31.74 -12.56
CA GLU A 550 23.83 31.43 -11.20
C GLU A 550 24.18 29.95 -11.01
N ILE A 551 23.70 29.08 -11.90
CA ILE A 551 23.98 27.64 -11.83
C ILE A 551 25.46 27.38 -12.06
N GLY A 552 26.13 28.03 -13.03
CA GLY A 552 27.51 27.70 -13.42
C GLY A 552 27.54 26.71 -14.59
N LYS A 553 28.35 25.64 -14.51
CA LYS A 553 28.43 24.64 -15.60
C LYS A 553 27.93 23.28 -15.15
N LEU A 554 26.99 22.69 -15.89
CA LEU A 554 26.53 21.32 -15.63
C LEU A 554 27.34 20.29 -16.43
N SER A 555 27.89 19.32 -15.71
CA SER A 555 28.65 18.20 -16.26
C SER A 555 27.95 16.88 -15.94
N ILE A 556 27.55 16.13 -16.97
CA ILE A 556 27.01 14.77 -16.82
C ILE A 556 28.18 13.81 -16.54
N VAL A 557 28.16 13.19 -15.36
CA VAL A 557 29.23 12.29 -14.89
C VAL A 557 28.99 10.86 -15.37
N LYS A 558 27.74 10.40 -15.31
CA LYS A 558 27.40 9.02 -15.65
C LYS A 558 25.94 8.90 -16.05
N GLU A 559 25.70 8.06 -17.05
CA GLU A 559 24.39 7.53 -17.38
C GLU A 559 24.39 6.00 -17.14
N GLU A 560 23.36 5.48 -16.47
CA GLU A 560 23.18 4.04 -16.25
C GLU A 560 21.70 3.62 -16.20
N ALA A 561 21.43 2.35 -16.49
CA ALA A 561 20.11 1.76 -16.29
C ALA A 561 19.87 1.53 -14.79
N VAL A 562 18.67 1.87 -14.29
CA VAL A 562 18.27 1.61 -12.90
C VAL A 562 17.31 0.43 -12.83
N ALA A 563 16.37 0.38 -13.76
CA ALA A 563 15.38 -0.67 -13.91
C ALA A 563 14.93 -0.74 -15.38
N ALA A 564 14.12 -1.74 -15.75
CA ALA A 564 13.47 -1.75 -17.06
C ALA A 564 12.69 -0.44 -17.26
N GLY A 565 12.87 0.19 -18.41
CA GLY A 565 12.25 1.47 -18.74
C GLY A 565 12.69 2.69 -17.93
N VAL A 566 13.68 2.57 -17.02
CA VAL A 566 14.15 3.69 -16.19
C VAL A 566 15.66 3.85 -16.27
N ARG A 567 16.10 5.05 -16.61
CA ARG A 567 17.51 5.42 -16.73
C ARG A 567 17.85 6.54 -15.76
N ARG A 568 19.12 6.62 -15.40
CA ARG A 568 19.63 7.57 -14.42
C ARG A 568 20.80 8.35 -14.97
N ILE A 569 20.71 9.66 -14.85
CA ILE A 569 21.85 10.57 -15.03
C ILE A 569 22.32 11.03 -13.65
N ARG A 570 23.64 10.95 -13.43
CA ARG A 570 24.31 11.70 -12.36
C ARG A 570 25.02 12.88 -12.99
N ALA A 571 24.71 14.08 -12.51
CA ALA A 571 25.35 15.30 -12.95
C ALA A 571 25.88 16.11 -11.76
N LYS A 572 26.85 16.97 -12.04
CA LYS A 572 27.42 17.91 -11.09
C LYS A 572 27.39 19.31 -11.68
N VAL A 573 27.45 20.28 -10.80
CA VAL A 573 27.54 21.69 -11.15
C VAL A 573 28.87 22.23 -10.67
N GLU A 574 29.62 22.82 -11.56
CA GLU A 574 30.91 23.46 -11.31
C GLU A 574 30.73 24.98 -11.35
N ASN A 575 31.57 25.70 -10.60
CA ASN A 575 31.66 27.16 -10.73
C ASN A 575 32.26 27.50 -12.09
N ASN A 576 31.74 28.56 -12.71
CA ASN A 576 32.32 29.12 -13.94
C ASN A 576 33.66 29.80 -13.68
#